data_AF-A0AAV6EGR3-F1
#
_entry.id   AF-A0AAV6EGR3-F1
#
_cell.length_a   1.000
_cell.length_b   1.000
_cell.length_c   1.000
_cell.angle_alpha   90.00
_cell.angle_beta   90.00
_cell.angle_gamma   90.00
#
_symmetry.space_group_name_H-M   'P 1'
#
loop_
_entity.id
_entity.type
_entity.pdbx_description
1 polymer ?
#
loop_
_entity_poly.entity_id
_entity_poly.type
_entity_poly.pdbx_seq_one_letter_code
_entity_poly.pdbx_strand_id
1 'polypeptide(L)'
;MASNHQREELHKAIWSIADDLRGSVDGWDFKQYVLGVMFYRYISENIANYINEGEREATGDTTFDYANLEDSEAELERDNLVTEKGFFIRPSELFCNVIKSAKSDTATFTDNEGKTKNIKDNLNEYLEMIFNNIENSAKGTQSEDDFSGLFDDIDVNSNKLGATVAKRNEKLLKILDGIAGINLGNYKDNNIDAFGDAYEFLMSMYASNAGKSGGEFYTPQEVSELLTKLAILDKKIDDEVFEMELVRQLEVNIDYILMLVAKYHKSNCKDQEIRNSIDKAIRASLSLRSKKDLIDLKIVLSFMD
;
A
#
# COMPACT_ATOMS: atom_id res chain seq x y z
N MET A 1 -19.84 -3.67 12.07
CA MET A 1 -20.11 -2.36 12.70
C MET A 1 -18.88 -1.47 12.72
N ALA A 2 -17.66 -1.99 12.96
CA ALA A 2 -16.43 -1.20 12.88
C ALA A 2 -16.08 -0.70 11.46
N SER A 3 -16.25 -1.54 10.41
CA SER A 3 -15.89 -1.17 9.03
C SER A 3 -16.68 0.01 8.46
N ASN A 4 -17.99 0.08 8.68
CA ASN A 4 -18.83 1.21 8.23
C ASN A 4 -18.42 2.54 8.88
N HIS A 5 -18.00 2.52 10.15
CA HIS A 5 -17.56 3.73 10.83
C HIS A 5 -16.24 4.25 10.27
N GLN A 6 -15.27 3.35 10.05
CA GLN A 6 -13.99 3.69 9.42
C GLN A 6 -14.18 4.23 8.00
N ARG A 7 -15.09 3.62 7.22
CA ARG A 7 -15.46 4.10 5.89
C ARG A 7 -16.09 5.48 5.91
N GLU A 8 -16.98 5.76 6.86
CA GLU A 8 -17.55 7.10 7.03
C GLU A 8 -16.51 8.15 7.43
N GLU A 9 -15.55 7.80 8.30
CA GLU A 9 -14.44 8.68 8.68
C GLU A 9 -13.52 8.96 7.49
N LEU A 10 -13.19 7.93 6.71
CA LEU A 10 -12.45 8.04 5.45
C LEU A 10 -13.14 8.99 4.48
N HIS A 11 -14.44 8.80 4.23
CA HIS A 11 -15.21 9.65 3.34
C HIS A 11 -15.27 11.10 3.83
N LYS A 12 -15.45 11.31 5.15
CA LYS A 12 -15.46 12.65 5.75
C LYS A 12 -14.11 13.36 5.61
N ALA A 13 -13.01 12.64 5.84
CA ALA A 13 -11.67 13.19 5.70
C ALA A 13 -11.40 13.59 4.24
N ILE A 14 -11.63 12.68 3.29
CA ILE A 14 -11.47 12.97 1.86
C ILE A 14 -12.34 14.15 1.43
N TRP A 15 -13.60 14.21 1.89
CA TRP A 15 -14.50 15.32 1.58
C TRP A 15 -14.03 16.65 2.18
N SER A 16 -13.50 16.65 3.41
CA SER A 16 -12.92 17.84 4.04
C SER A 16 -11.72 18.37 3.26
N ILE A 17 -10.82 17.50 2.82
CA ILE A 17 -9.68 17.90 1.98
C ILE A 17 -10.20 18.43 0.64
N ALA A 18 -11.20 17.77 0.06
CA ALA A 18 -11.78 18.18 -1.22
C ALA A 18 -12.41 19.58 -1.15
N ASP A 19 -13.07 19.94 -0.04
CA ASP A 19 -13.67 21.27 0.14
C ASP A 19 -12.60 22.36 0.20
N ASP A 20 -11.48 22.10 0.88
CA ASP A 20 -10.33 23.02 0.97
C ASP A 20 -9.59 23.21 -0.36
N LEU A 21 -9.61 22.20 -1.24
CA LEU A 21 -8.98 22.26 -2.57
C LEU A 21 -9.96 22.69 -3.67
N ARG A 22 -11.25 22.76 -3.36
CA ARG A 22 -12.33 23.03 -4.32
C ARG A 22 -12.13 24.38 -5.03
N GLY A 23 -12.33 24.38 -6.35
CA GLY A 23 -12.26 25.58 -7.19
C GLY A 23 -10.89 25.88 -7.80
N SER A 24 -9.83 25.16 -7.42
CA SER A 24 -8.48 25.34 -7.96
C SER A 24 -7.86 24.08 -8.56
N VAL A 25 -8.27 22.92 -8.06
CA VAL A 25 -7.90 21.59 -8.55
C VAL A 25 -9.18 20.96 -9.09
N ASP A 26 -9.15 20.40 -10.29
CA ASP A 26 -10.29 19.64 -10.76
C ASP A 26 -10.40 18.33 -9.96
N GLY A 27 -11.61 17.79 -9.86
CA GLY A 27 -11.73 16.39 -9.52
C GLY A 27 -11.27 15.61 -10.73
N TRP A 28 -9.98 15.49 -11.01
CA TRP A 28 -9.27 14.41 -11.73
C TRP A 28 -7.88 14.39 -11.12
N ASP A 29 -7.27 15.57 -11.08
CA ASP A 29 -6.02 15.80 -10.38
C ASP A 29 -6.14 15.54 -8.87
N PHE A 30 -7.25 15.94 -8.25
CA PHE A 30 -7.46 15.72 -6.81
C PHE A 30 -7.34 14.24 -6.42
N LYS A 31 -7.82 13.33 -7.27
CA LYS A 31 -7.75 11.87 -7.06
C LYS A 31 -6.30 11.43 -7.01
N GLN A 32 -5.47 11.92 -7.94
CA GLN A 32 -4.07 11.54 -8.01
C GLN A 32 -3.32 11.96 -6.74
N TYR A 33 -3.56 13.18 -6.25
CA TYR A 33 -2.97 13.62 -4.98
C TYR A 33 -3.44 12.77 -3.79
N VAL A 34 -4.74 12.50 -3.66
CA VAL A 34 -5.25 11.73 -2.52
C VAL A 34 -4.75 10.28 -2.55
N LEU A 35 -4.90 9.59 -3.68
CA LEU A 35 -4.48 8.20 -3.81
C LEU A 35 -2.96 8.06 -3.67
N GLY A 36 -2.21 8.95 -4.30
CA GLY A 36 -0.76 8.96 -4.24
C GLY A 36 -0.23 9.19 -2.82
N VAL A 37 -0.79 10.15 -2.09
CA VAL A 37 -0.39 10.41 -0.70
C VAL A 37 -0.87 9.30 0.25
N MET A 38 -2.05 8.71 0.02
CA MET A 38 -2.49 7.52 0.77
C MET A 38 -1.54 6.34 0.53
N PHE A 39 -1.12 6.14 -0.71
CA PHE A 39 -0.17 5.09 -1.06
C PHE A 39 1.20 5.33 -0.41
N TYR A 40 1.70 6.56 -0.46
CA TYR A 40 2.94 6.94 0.23
C TYR A 40 2.86 6.70 1.75
N ARG A 41 1.74 7.04 2.38
CA ARG A 41 1.48 6.70 3.79
C ARG A 41 1.55 5.19 4.01
N TYR A 42 0.90 4.42 3.15
CA TYR A 42 0.84 2.97 3.25
C TYR A 42 2.23 2.32 3.18
N ILE A 43 3.05 2.67 2.19
CA ILE A 43 4.40 2.10 2.09
C ILE A 43 5.30 2.54 3.25
N SER A 44 5.12 3.77 3.75
CA SER A 44 5.83 4.27 4.93
C SER A 44 5.48 3.49 6.19
N GLU A 45 4.19 3.28 6.45
CA GLU A 45 3.74 2.50 7.60
C GLU A 45 4.12 1.01 7.45
N ASN A 46 4.07 0.46 6.23
CA ASN A 46 4.46 -0.93 5.97
C ASN A 46 5.93 -1.18 6.34
N ILE A 47 6.85 -0.37 5.79
CA ILE A 47 8.27 -0.59 6.00
C ILE A 47 8.66 -0.35 7.46
N ALA A 48 8.13 0.70 8.09
CA ALA A 48 8.39 0.99 9.50
C ALA A 48 7.86 -0.12 10.41
N ASN A 49 6.66 -0.63 10.17
CA ASN A 49 6.10 -1.73 10.96
C ASN A 49 6.89 -3.02 10.76
N TYR A 50 7.31 -3.33 9.52
CA TYR A 50 8.11 -4.50 9.25
C TYR A 50 9.43 -4.49 10.02
N ILE A 51 10.15 -3.37 9.97
CA ILE A 51 11.43 -3.21 10.67
C ILE A 51 11.20 -3.27 12.18
N ASN A 52 10.17 -2.57 12.67
CA ASN A 52 9.82 -2.58 14.09
C ASN A 52 9.50 -3.98 14.61
N GLU A 53 8.72 -4.76 13.87
CA GLU A 53 8.40 -6.14 14.24
C GLU A 53 9.67 -7.02 14.22
N GLY A 54 10.48 -6.95 13.17
CA GLY A 54 11.73 -7.71 13.05
C GLY A 54 12.72 -7.41 14.18
N GLU A 55 12.97 -6.14 14.46
CA GLU A 55 13.91 -5.72 15.51
C GLU A 55 13.41 -6.08 16.91
N ARG A 56 12.12 -5.90 17.19
CA ARG A 56 11.51 -6.28 18.46
C ARG A 56 11.56 -7.79 18.69
N GLU A 57 11.37 -8.58 17.64
CA GLU A 57 11.48 -10.05 17.69
C GLU A 57 12.94 -10.51 17.89
N ALA A 58 13.90 -9.86 17.23
CA ALA A 58 15.31 -10.24 17.28
C ALA A 58 15.99 -9.83 18.61
N THR A 59 15.71 -8.63 19.11
CA THR A 59 16.38 -8.04 20.28
C THR A 59 15.57 -8.20 21.57
N GLY A 60 14.26 -8.40 21.47
CA GLY A 60 13.33 -8.34 22.60
C GLY A 60 13.03 -6.92 23.08
N ASP A 61 13.58 -5.87 22.47
CA ASP A 61 13.32 -4.48 22.85
C ASP A 61 12.00 -3.99 22.25
N THR A 62 10.94 -4.05 23.04
CA THR A 62 9.60 -3.58 22.65
C THR A 62 9.51 -2.07 22.36
N THR A 63 10.53 -1.28 22.71
CA THR A 63 10.55 0.17 22.56
C THR A 63 11.18 0.66 21.26
N PHE A 64 11.83 -0.24 20.51
CA PHE A 64 12.41 0.10 19.22
C PHE A 64 11.36 0.67 18.27
N ASP A 65 11.69 1.79 17.63
CA ASP A 65 10.85 2.46 16.64
C ASP A 65 11.72 3.07 15.54
N TYR A 66 11.65 2.49 14.35
CA TYR A 66 12.35 2.88 13.14
C TYR A 66 12.14 4.36 12.81
N ALA A 67 10.97 4.93 13.14
CA ALA A 67 10.70 6.34 12.91
C ALA A 67 11.56 7.29 13.76
N ASN A 68 12.24 6.79 14.80
CA ASN A 68 13.13 7.60 15.64
C ASN A 68 14.62 7.29 15.37
N LEU A 69 14.92 6.41 14.41
CA LEU A 69 16.29 6.08 14.02
C LEU A 69 16.90 7.21 13.18
N GLU A 70 18.22 7.37 13.24
CA GLU A 70 18.92 8.31 12.37
C GLU A 70 19.01 7.76 10.94
N ASP A 71 18.87 8.64 9.94
CA ASP A 71 18.94 8.23 8.53
C ASP A 71 20.25 7.50 8.21
N SER A 72 21.37 7.95 8.77
CA SER A 72 22.68 7.30 8.54
C SER A 72 22.76 5.88 9.08
N GLU A 73 22.00 5.55 10.13
CA GLU A 73 21.96 4.20 10.68
C GLU A 73 21.05 3.32 9.83
N ALA A 74 19.89 3.84 9.41
CA ALA A 74 18.97 3.14 8.52
C ALA A 74 19.60 2.81 7.15
N GLU A 75 20.47 3.69 6.63
CA GLU A 75 21.18 3.51 5.36
C GLU A 75 22.06 2.26 5.33
N LEU A 76 22.55 1.79 6.48
CA LEU A 76 23.37 0.58 6.57
C LEU A 76 22.60 -0.68 6.16
N GLU A 77 21.27 -0.66 6.34
CA GLU A 77 20.37 -1.77 6.05
C GLU A 77 19.62 -1.61 4.71
N ARG A 78 19.93 -0.58 3.92
CA ARG A 78 19.26 -0.30 2.65
C ARG A 78 19.23 -1.53 1.74
N ASP A 79 20.38 -2.15 1.48
CA ASP A 79 20.48 -3.26 0.51
C ASP A 79 19.66 -4.49 0.96
N ASN A 80 19.64 -4.76 2.27
CA ASN A 80 18.84 -5.83 2.86
C ASN A 80 17.34 -5.54 2.71
N LEU A 81 16.91 -4.32 3.05
CA LEU A 81 15.52 -3.90 2.96
C LEU A 81 15.01 -3.87 1.52
N VAL A 82 15.82 -3.39 0.57
CA VAL A 82 15.45 -3.43 -0.85
C VAL A 82 15.35 -4.88 -1.34
N THR A 83 16.21 -5.79 -0.87
CA THR A 83 16.12 -7.21 -1.24
C THR A 83 14.85 -7.88 -0.70
N GLU A 84 14.41 -7.51 0.51
CA GLU A 84 13.27 -8.13 1.17
C GLU A 84 11.91 -7.48 0.83
N LYS A 85 11.89 -6.15 0.64
CA LYS A 85 10.68 -5.35 0.41
C LYS A 85 10.59 -4.74 -0.97
N GLY A 86 11.69 -4.67 -1.70
CA GLY A 86 11.75 -4.07 -3.03
C GLY A 86 11.96 -2.56 -3.04
N PHE A 87 11.97 -1.90 -1.89
CA PHE A 87 12.17 -0.45 -1.77
C PHE A 87 12.73 -0.10 -0.39
N PHE A 88 13.18 1.14 -0.24
CA PHE A 88 13.69 1.70 1.00
C PHE A 88 13.19 3.13 1.20
N ILE A 89 12.84 3.47 2.45
CA ILE A 89 12.41 4.81 2.86
C ILE A 89 13.18 5.16 4.12
N ARG A 90 13.90 6.29 4.15
CA ARG A 90 14.62 6.71 5.35
C ARG A 90 13.67 7.08 6.49
N PRO A 91 14.09 7.00 7.76
CA PRO A 91 13.31 7.50 8.89
C PRO A 91 12.79 8.93 8.69
N SER A 92 13.61 9.88 8.24
CA SER A 92 13.17 11.26 8.00
C SER A 92 12.11 11.39 6.89
N GLU A 93 12.14 10.46 5.93
CA GLU A 93 11.27 10.37 4.77
C GLU A 93 10.00 9.53 5.02
N LEU A 94 9.78 9.03 6.24
CA LEU A 94 8.53 8.37 6.60
C LEU A 94 7.40 9.38 6.68
N PHE A 95 6.22 9.01 6.20
CA PHE A 95 5.02 9.87 6.20
C PHE A 95 4.78 10.59 7.53
N CYS A 96 4.90 9.89 8.67
CA CYS A 96 4.70 10.50 9.99
C CYS A 96 5.73 11.58 10.32
N ASN A 97 6.98 11.40 9.88
CA ASN A 97 8.07 12.34 10.13
C ASN A 97 8.05 13.50 9.16
N VAL A 98 7.65 13.29 7.90
CA VAL A 98 7.39 14.37 6.95
C VAL A 98 6.34 15.32 7.49
N ILE A 99 5.23 14.82 8.05
CA ILE A 99 4.19 15.68 8.64
C ILE A 99 4.72 16.47 9.84
N LYS A 100 5.45 15.81 10.74
CA LYS A 100 6.06 16.49 11.90
C LYS A 100 7.00 17.60 11.43
N SER A 101 7.85 17.30 10.45
CA SER A 101 8.83 18.23 9.89
C SER A 101 8.19 19.37 9.10
N ALA A 102 7.12 19.10 8.33
CA ALA A 102 6.39 20.12 7.57
C ALA A 102 5.66 21.13 8.45
N LYS A 103 5.36 20.78 9.71
CA LYS A 103 4.79 21.69 10.71
C LYS A 103 5.84 22.45 11.52
N SER A 104 7.11 22.03 11.46
CA SER A 104 8.18 22.64 12.22
C SER A 104 8.75 23.86 11.51
N ASP A 105 8.97 24.93 12.25
CA ASP A 105 9.62 26.15 11.73
C ASP A 105 11.15 25.98 11.59
N THR A 106 11.73 24.92 12.17
CA THR A 106 13.19 24.71 12.20
C THR A 106 13.66 23.50 11.41
N ALA A 107 12.77 22.62 10.97
CA ALA A 107 13.14 21.42 10.23
C ALA A 107 13.66 21.77 8.84
N THR A 108 14.79 21.19 8.47
CA THR A 108 15.45 21.44 7.19
C THR A 108 15.82 20.13 6.50
N PHE A 109 15.90 20.17 5.18
CA PHE A 109 16.47 19.10 4.36
C PHE A 109 17.58 19.67 3.48
N THR A 110 18.45 18.80 2.99
CA THR A 110 19.47 19.15 2.00
C THR A 110 19.03 18.62 0.65
N ASP A 111 18.91 19.49 -0.33
CA ASP A 111 18.56 19.10 -1.68
C ASP A 111 19.72 18.40 -2.42
N ASN A 112 19.43 17.92 -3.64
CA ASN A 112 20.42 17.25 -4.49
C ASN A 112 21.60 18.16 -4.91
N GLU A 113 21.47 19.49 -4.75
CA GLU A 113 22.53 20.46 -5.02
C GLU A 113 23.40 20.73 -3.76
N GLY A 114 23.10 20.07 -2.65
CA GLY A 114 23.79 20.26 -1.37
C GLY A 114 23.34 21.51 -0.60
N LYS A 115 22.20 22.11 -0.95
CA LYS A 115 21.68 23.30 -0.30
C LYS A 115 20.66 22.93 0.78
N THR A 116 20.87 23.46 1.98
CA THR A 116 19.93 23.31 3.09
C THR A 116 18.74 24.27 2.93
N LYS A 117 17.53 23.72 2.98
CA LYS A 117 16.26 24.45 2.86
C LYS A 117 15.32 24.10 4.00
N ASN A 118 14.47 25.03 4.40
CA ASN A 118 13.42 24.78 5.37
C ASN A 118 12.31 23.91 4.73
N ILE A 119 11.88 22.85 5.43
CA ILE A 119 10.89 21.89 4.91
C ILE A 119 9.52 22.53 4.73
N LYS A 120 9.03 23.30 5.70
CA LYS A 120 7.73 23.96 5.64
C LYS A 120 7.59 24.88 4.43
N ASP A 121 8.63 25.66 4.15
CA ASP A 121 8.65 26.61 3.04
C ASP A 121 8.89 25.97 1.67
N ASN A 122 9.42 24.73 1.63
CA ASN A 122 9.83 24.03 0.41
C ASN A 122 9.32 22.58 0.40
N LEU A 123 8.11 22.34 0.92
CA LEU A 123 7.53 21.01 1.09
C LEU A 123 7.35 20.27 -0.24
N ASN A 124 6.97 20.99 -1.30
CA ASN A 124 6.90 20.47 -2.66
C ASN A 124 8.23 19.84 -3.10
N GLU A 125 9.34 20.54 -2.92
CA GLU A 125 10.68 20.04 -3.32
C GLU A 125 11.11 18.86 -2.43
N TYR A 126 10.77 18.91 -1.14
CA TYR A 126 11.07 17.82 -0.21
C TYR A 126 10.30 16.54 -0.57
N LEU A 127 9.00 16.64 -0.89
CA LEU A 127 8.19 15.50 -1.34
C LEU A 127 8.69 14.94 -2.67
N GLU A 128 9.04 15.81 -3.63
CA GLU A 128 9.63 15.39 -4.91
C GLU A 128 10.92 14.61 -4.69
N MET A 129 11.79 15.07 -3.79
CA MET A 129 13.00 14.35 -3.41
C MET A 129 12.69 12.99 -2.79
N ILE A 130 11.71 12.91 -1.89
CA ILE A 130 11.30 11.65 -1.25
C ILE A 130 10.79 10.66 -2.29
N PHE A 131 9.88 11.06 -3.16
CA PHE A 131 9.34 10.18 -4.20
C PHE A 131 10.46 9.65 -5.09
N ASN A 132 11.36 10.54 -5.54
CA ASN A 132 12.54 10.14 -6.29
C ASN A 132 13.45 9.17 -5.50
N ASN A 133 13.65 9.37 -4.20
CA ASN A 133 14.48 8.49 -3.38
C ASN A 133 13.86 7.10 -3.24
N ILE A 134 12.54 7.02 -3.12
CA ILE A 134 11.80 5.75 -3.06
C ILE A 134 11.92 5.02 -4.40
N GLU A 135 11.66 5.67 -5.53
CA GLU A 135 11.78 5.03 -6.85
C GLU A 135 13.23 4.60 -7.14
N ASN A 136 14.21 5.46 -6.83
CA ASN A 136 15.62 5.12 -7.02
C ASN A 136 16.12 4.02 -6.07
N SER A 137 15.45 3.78 -4.94
CA SER A 137 15.82 2.69 -4.04
C SER A 137 15.63 1.30 -4.67
N ALA A 138 14.67 1.16 -5.57
CA ALA A 138 14.37 -0.08 -6.28
C ALA A 138 15.21 -0.26 -7.56
N LYS A 139 15.90 0.79 -8.01
CA LYS A 139 16.60 0.83 -9.30
C LYS A 139 17.72 -0.21 -9.38
N GLY A 140 17.73 -0.99 -10.46
CA GLY A 140 18.68 -2.07 -10.67
C GLY A 140 18.35 -3.36 -9.92
N THR A 141 17.19 -3.44 -9.26
CA THR A 141 16.73 -4.61 -8.52
C THR A 141 15.51 -5.26 -9.20
N GLN A 142 15.02 -6.37 -8.65
CA GLN A 142 13.89 -7.10 -9.24
C GLN A 142 12.55 -6.35 -9.15
N SER A 143 12.45 -5.37 -8.25
CA SER A 143 11.27 -4.53 -8.03
C SER A 143 11.33 -3.18 -8.75
N GLU A 144 12.34 -2.92 -9.60
CA GLU A 144 12.45 -1.66 -10.34
C GLU A 144 11.17 -1.35 -11.12
N ASP A 145 10.62 -2.34 -11.83
CA ASP A 145 9.40 -2.19 -12.63
C ASP A 145 8.15 -1.89 -11.79
N ASP A 146 8.14 -2.28 -10.51
CA ASP A 146 7.00 -2.06 -9.60
C ASP A 146 7.00 -0.62 -9.02
N PHE A 147 8.17 0.03 -8.99
CA PHE A 147 8.35 1.36 -8.39
C PHE A 147 8.68 2.46 -9.40
N SER A 148 9.11 2.12 -10.62
CA SER A 148 9.43 3.11 -11.64
C SER A 148 8.18 3.89 -12.06
N GLY A 149 8.21 5.21 -11.90
CA GLY A 149 7.11 6.10 -12.29
C GLY A 149 5.87 6.01 -11.39
N LEU A 150 6.02 5.41 -10.20
CA LEU A 150 4.93 5.21 -9.25
C LEU A 150 4.31 6.53 -8.76
N PHE A 151 5.10 7.60 -8.73
CA PHE A 151 4.67 8.92 -8.29
C PHE A 151 4.59 9.95 -9.43
N ASP A 152 4.75 9.55 -10.70
CA ASP A 152 4.78 10.44 -11.87
C ASP A 152 3.49 11.28 -12.02
N ASP A 153 2.35 10.71 -11.64
CA ASP A 153 1.04 11.38 -11.71
C ASP A 153 0.85 12.44 -10.60
N ILE A 154 1.74 12.52 -9.61
CA ILE A 154 1.66 13.47 -8.49
C ILE A 154 2.56 14.69 -8.77
N ASP A 155 2.02 15.67 -9.50
CA ASP A 155 2.73 16.94 -9.70
C ASP A 155 2.63 17.86 -8.47
N VAL A 156 3.60 17.74 -7.56
CA VAL A 156 3.72 18.60 -6.35
C VAL A 156 4.06 20.06 -6.68
N ASN A 157 4.47 20.35 -7.92
CA ASN A 157 4.81 21.69 -8.40
C ASN A 157 3.68 22.33 -9.23
N SER A 158 2.51 21.68 -9.30
CA SER A 158 1.41 22.12 -10.15
C SER A 158 0.88 23.52 -9.78
N ASN A 159 0.59 24.32 -10.81
CA ASN A 159 -0.14 25.58 -10.64
C ASN A 159 -1.57 25.38 -10.12
N LYS A 160 -2.12 24.16 -10.22
CA LYS A 160 -3.44 23.79 -9.69
C LYS A 160 -3.43 23.74 -8.16
N LEU A 161 -2.32 23.30 -7.55
CA LEU A 161 -2.08 23.40 -6.11
C LEU A 161 -1.93 24.86 -5.66
N GLY A 162 -1.50 25.75 -6.53
CA GLY A 162 -1.49 27.19 -6.25
C GLY A 162 -0.54 27.96 -7.15
N ALA A 163 -0.83 29.25 -7.33
CA ALA A 163 -0.02 30.14 -8.15
C ALA A 163 1.35 30.48 -7.54
N THR A 164 1.55 30.26 -6.24
CA THR A 164 2.81 30.52 -5.52
C THR A 164 3.25 29.29 -4.76
N VAL A 165 4.57 29.13 -4.57
CA VAL A 165 5.16 28.01 -3.80
C VAL A 165 4.54 27.90 -2.40
N ALA A 166 4.39 29.02 -1.70
CA ALA A 166 3.74 29.06 -0.39
C ALA A 166 2.31 28.49 -0.40
N LYS A 167 1.49 28.82 -1.41
CA LYS A 167 0.13 28.28 -1.53
C LYS A 167 0.12 26.80 -1.87
N ARG A 168 1.07 26.34 -2.69
CA ARG A 168 1.22 24.91 -3.01
C ARG A 168 1.56 24.12 -1.75
N ASN A 169 2.55 24.60 -0.98
CA ASN A 169 2.99 23.95 0.26
C ASN A 169 1.89 23.95 1.33
N GLU A 170 1.11 25.02 1.44
CA GLU A 170 -0.08 25.04 2.32
C GLU A 170 -1.08 23.93 1.93
N LYS A 171 -1.38 23.78 0.63
CA LYS A 171 -2.33 22.75 0.17
C LYS A 171 -1.77 21.33 0.28
N LEU A 172 -0.49 21.12 -0.01
CA LEU A 172 0.19 19.84 0.18
C LEU A 172 0.15 19.42 1.66
N LEU A 173 0.44 20.35 2.57
CA LEU A 173 0.33 20.08 4.01
C LEU A 173 -1.10 19.71 4.42
N LYS A 174 -2.12 20.40 3.89
CA LYS A 174 -3.54 20.05 4.14
C LYS A 174 -3.89 18.65 3.65
N ILE A 175 -3.40 18.24 2.48
CA ILE A 175 -3.62 16.88 1.96
C ILE A 175 -2.97 15.85 2.89
N LEU A 176 -1.70 16.06 3.25
CA LEU A 176 -0.97 15.18 4.17
C LEU A 176 -1.67 15.07 5.53
N ASP A 177 -2.06 16.19 6.11
CA ASP A 177 -2.75 16.24 7.42
C ASP A 177 -4.13 15.57 7.38
N GLY A 178 -4.90 15.85 6.34
CA GLY A 178 -6.21 15.23 6.17
C GLY A 178 -6.08 13.71 6.03
N ILE A 179 -5.07 13.24 5.29
CA ILE A 179 -4.82 11.80 5.14
C ILE A 179 -4.30 11.18 6.44
N ALA A 180 -3.46 11.88 7.21
CA ALA A 180 -2.98 11.40 8.50
C ALA A 180 -4.10 11.22 9.53
N GLY A 181 -5.15 12.03 9.46
CA GLY A 181 -6.33 11.92 10.31
C GLY A 181 -7.21 10.70 10.03
N ILE A 182 -7.00 10.00 8.92
CA ILE A 182 -7.78 8.81 8.55
C ILE A 182 -7.32 7.62 9.37
N ASN A 183 -8.24 6.94 10.04
CA ASN A 183 -7.95 5.66 10.67
C ASN A 183 -8.05 4.52 9.64
N LEU A 184 -6.93 4.20 9.00
CA LEU A 184 -6.84 3.08 8.04
C LEU A 184 -6.87 1.69 8.72
N GLY A 185 -6.96 1.63 10.05
CA GLY A 185 -6.93 0.38 10.80
C GLY A 185 -5.56 -0.30 10.78
N ASN A 186 -5.48 -1.51 11.34
CA ASN A 186 -4.23 -2.28 11.30
C ASN A 186 -3.97 -2.84 9.90
N TYR A 187 -2.74 -2.62 9.43
CA TYR A 187 -2.20 -3.02 8.12
C TYR A 187 -2.41 -4.51 7.78
N LYS A 188 -2.58 -5.39 8.76
CA LYS A 188 -2.70 -6.83 8.54
C LYS A 188 -4.11 -7.30 8.13
N ASP A 189 -5.16 -6.50 8.34
CA ASP A 189 -6.55 -6.98 8.19
C ASP A 189 -7.46 -6.13 7.27
N ASN A 190 -7.14 -4.86 6.98
CA ASN A 190 -8.13 -3.92 6.40
C ASN A 190 -7.69 -3.12 5.13
N ASN A 191 -6.50 -3.37 4.58
CA ASN A 191 -5.90 -2.44 3.62
C ASN A 191 -6.55 -2.40 2.23
N ILE A 192 -6.99 -3.55 1.71
CA ILE A 192 -7.62 -3.62 0.37
C ILE A 192 -8.94 -2.83 0.38
N ASP A 193 -9.69 -2.92 1.48
CA ASP A 193 -10.98 -2.25 1.63
C ASP A 193 -10.82 -0.73 1.72
N ALA A 194 -9.83 -0.21 2.45
CA ALA A 194 -9.67 1.24 2.62
C ALA A 194 -9.23 1.97 1.33
N PHE A 195 -8.33 1.38 0.53
CA PHE A 195 -7.94 1.94 -0.76
C PHE A 195 -9.04 1.83 -1.80
N GLY A 196 -9.74 0.70 -1.84
CA GLY A 196 -10.94 0.50 -2.65
C GLY A 196 -12.00 1.55 -2.32
N ASP A 197 -12.41 1.63 -1.06
CA ASP A 197 -13.40 2.60 -0.56
C ASP A 197 -13.00 4.04 -0.88
N ALA A 198 -11.73 4.42 -0.67
CA ALA A 198 -11.24 5.75 -1.02
C ALA A 198 -11.36 6.02 -2.52
N TYR A 199 -10.95 5.07 -3.36
CA TYR A 199 -11.05 5.15 -4.81
C TYR A 199 -12.50 5.30 -5.27
N GLU A 200 -13.40 4.46 -4.76
CA GLU A 200 -14.82 4.46 -5.11
C GLU A 200 -15.51 5.76 -4.67
N PHE A 201 -15.23 6.21 -3.45
CA PHE A 201 -15.76 7.46 -2.92
C PHE A 201 -15.25 8.65 -3.70
N LEU A 202 -13.93 8.68 -3.98
CA LEU A 202 -13.34 9.66 -4.87
C LEU A 202 -14.14 9.63 -6.15
N MET A 203 -14.12 8.55 -6.95
CA MET A 203 -14.83 8.42 -8.24
C MET A 203 -16.30 8.85 -8.20
N SER A 204 -17.05 8.51 -7.15
CA SER A 204 -18.43 8.95 -6.94
C SER A 204 -18.56 10.47 -6.81
N MET A 205 -17.62 11.12 -6.12
CA MET A 205 -17.53 12.58 -6.04
C MET A 205 -17.32 13.22 -7.43
N TYR A 206 -16.55 12.59 -8.34
CA TYR A 206 -16.30 13.05 -9.72
C TYR A 206 -17.58 13.01 -10.53
N ALA A 207 -18.28 11.86 -10.50
CA ALA A 207 -19.53 11.67 -11.21
C ALA A 207 -20.59 12.71 -10.78
N SER A 208 -20.62 13.05 -9.49
CA SER A 208 -21.55 14.06 -8.96
C SER A 208 -21.20 15.51 -9.33
N ASN A 209 -19.91 15.85 -9.45
CA ASN A 209 -19.43 17.22 -9.71
C ASN A 209 -19.26 17.55 -11.21
N ALA A 210 -18.97 16.56 -12.06
CA ALA A 210 -18.50 16.83 -13.42
C ALA A 210 -19.61 17.08 -14.44
N GLY A 211 -20.87 16.71 -14.18
CA GLY A 211 -21.97 16.78 -15.17
C GLY A 211 -21.73 15.98 -16.46
N LYS A 212 -20.58 15.30 -16.56
CA LYS A 212 -20.18 14.37 -17.60
C LYS A 212 -20.53 12.97 -17.12
N SER A 213 -21.01 12.14 -18.03
CA SER A 213 -21.44 10.77 -17.78
C SER A 213 -20.34 9.94 -17.11
N GLY A 214 -20.36 9.88 -15.77
CA GLY A 214 -19.51 8.99 -14.97
C GLY A 214 -19.76 7.50 -15.21
N GLY A 215 -20.74 7.16 -16.07
CA GLY A 215 -21.12 5.79 -16.41
C GLY A 215 -20.16 5.05 -17.34
N GLU A 216 -19.16 5.71 -17.94
CA GLU A 216 -18.18 5.02 -18.81
C GLU A 216 -16.90 4.54 -18.08
N PHE A 217 -16.67 4.95 -16.82
CA PHE A 217 -15.38 4.74 -16.15
C PHE A 217 -15.42 3.99 -14.81
N TYR A 218 -16.61 3.66 -14.30
CA TYR A 218 -16.75 3.00 -12.98
C TYR A 218 -17.91 2.02 -12.97
N THR A 219 -17.65 0.82 -12.44
CA THR A 219 -18.68 -0.20 -12.15
C THR A 219 -18.83 -0.29 -10.64
N PRO A 220 -19.98 0.10 -10.05
CA PRO A 220 -20.21 0.03 -8.61
C PRO A 220 -19.84 -1.32 -8.00
N GLN A 221 -19.35 -1.34 -6.76
CA GLN A 221 -18.93 -2.58 -6.09
C GLN A 221 -20.00 -3.67 -6.17
N GLU A 222 -21.26 -3.32 -5.92
CA GLU A 222 -22.37 -4.28 -5.95
C GLU A 222 -22.59 -4.85 -7.36
N VAL A 223 -22.32 -4.05 -8.40
CA VAL A 223 -22.41 -4.47 -9.81
C VAL A 223 -21.20 -5.32 -10.18
N SER A 224 -19.99 -4.94 -9.77
CA SER A 224 -18.76 -5.72 -9.98
C SER A 224 -18.81 -7.07 -9.26
N GLU A 225 -19.29 -7.09 -8.02
CA GLU A 225 -19.54 -8.32 -7.27
C GLU A 225 -20.61 -9.18 -7.94
N LEU A 226 -21.72 -8.58 -8.37
CA LEU A 226 -22.78 -9.31 -9.06
C LEU A 226 -22.29 -9.89 -10.39
N LEU A 227 -21.56 -9.11 -11.19
CA LEU A 227 -20.96 -9.57 -12.45
C LEU A 227 -19.92 -10.66 -12.21
N THR A 228 -19.12 -10.54 -11.15
CA THR A 228 -18.17 -11.59 -10.74
C THR A 228 -18.91 -12.87 -10.34
N LYS A 229 -19.94 -12.75 -9.48
CA LYS A 229 -20.79 -13.88 -9.08
C LYS A 229 -21.49 -14.51 -10.28
N LEU A 230 -22.01 -13.72 -11.23
CA LEU A 230 -22.65 -14.19 -12.46
C LEU A 230 -21.67 -14.86 -13.42
N ALA A 231 -20.47 -14.29 -13.60
CA ALA A 231 -19.42 -14.86 -14.43
C ALA A 231 -18.91 -16.20 -13.88
N ILE A 232 -18.95 -16.38 -12.56
CA ILE A 232 -18.59 -17.63 -11.88
C ILE A 232 -19.76 -18.63 -11.91
N LEU A 233 -21.01 -18.15 -11.90
CA LEU A 233 -22.22 -18.99 -11.93
C LEU A 233 -22.39 -19.78 -13.25
N ASP A 234 -21.94 -19.22 -14.38
CA ASP A 234 -22.16 -19.80 -15.73
C ASP A 234 -20.95 -20.57 -16.27
N LYS A 235 -19.87 -20.68 -15.49
CA LYS A 235 -18.73 -21.55 -15.83
C LYS A 235 -18.79 -22.84 -15.01
N LYS A 236 -18.97 -23.99 -15.69
CA LYS A 236 -18.23 -25.19 -15.28
C LYS A 236 -16.76 -24.89 -15.57
N ILE A 237 -16.03 -24.43 -14.56
CA ILE A 237 -14.64 -24.02 -14.69
C ILE A 237 -13.80 -25.30 -14.82
N ASP A 238 -13.54 -25.72 -16.06
CA ASP A 238 -12.53 -26.76 -16.38
C ASP A 238 -11.11 -26.17 -16.51
N ASP A 239 -10.94 -24.86 -16.30
CA ASP A 239 -9.65 -24.17 -16.38
C ASP A 239 -9.13 -23.79 -14.99
N GLU A 240 -8.28 -24.64 -14.43
CA GLU A 240 -7.52 -24.43 -13.17
C GLU A 240 -6.72 -23.11 -13.15
N VAL A 241 -6.48 -22.51 -14.32
CA VAL A 241 -5.69 -21.27 -14.48
C VAL A 241 -6.47 -20.04 -14.02
N PHE A 242 -7.80 -20.01 -14.19
CA PHE A 242 -8.62 -18.85 -13.83
C PHE A 242 -8.95 -18.81 -12.33
N GLU A 243 -9.06 -19.98 -11.68
CA GLU A 243 -9.12 -20.04 -10.21
C GLU A 243 -7.82 -19.53 -9.58
N MET A 244 -6.65 -19.83 -10.16
CA MET A 244 -5.37 -19.36 -9.63
C MET A 244 -5.17 -17.84 -9.75
N GLU A 245 -5.83 -17.16 -10.68
CA GLU A 245 -5.72 -15.70 -10.82
C GLU A 245 -6.63 -14.97 -9.83
N LEU A 246 -7.82 -15.50 -9.55
CA LEU A 246 -8.71 -14.99 -8.50
C LEU A 246 -8.17 -15.27 -7.10
N VAL A 247 -7.55 -16.45 -6.91
CA VAL A 247 -6.84 -16.84 -5.68
C VAL A 247 -5.50 -16.11 -5.54
N ARG A 248 -4.97 -15.49 -6.60
CA ARG A 248 -3.78 -14.63 -6.51
C ARG A 248 -4.06 -13.26 -5.91
N GLN A 249 -5.31 -12.81 -5.89
CA GLN A 249 -5.72 -11.50 -5.34
C GLN A 249 -6.24 -11.56 -3.90
N LEU A 250 -6.47 -12.76 -3.37
CA LEU A 250 -6.64 -13.01 -1.94
C LEU A 250 -5.34 -13.68 -1.49
N GLU A 251 -4.55 -13.04 -0.64
CA GLU A 251 -3.36 -13.67 -0.06
C GLU A 251 -3.66 -15.13 0.31
N VAL A 252 -2.90 -16.08 -0.25
CA VAL A 252 -3.07 -17.51 0.05
C VAL A 252 -2.81 -17.70 1.53
N ASN A 253 -3.89 -17.64 2.31
CA ASN A 253 -3.84 -17.77 3.75
C ASN A 253 -3.42 -19.21 4.07
N ILE A 254 -2.50 -19.36 5.02
CA ILE A 254 -1.99 -20.66 5.48
C ILE A 254 -3.14 -21.64 5.78
N ASP A 255 -4.28 -21.11 6.22
CA ASP A 255 -5.51 -21.86 6.48
C ASP A 255 -6.05 -22.64 5.27
N TYR A 256 -5.93 -22.10 4.06
CA TYR A 256 -6.35 -22.81 2.84
C TYR A 256 -5.46 -24.02 2.56
N ILE A 257 -4.15 -23.86 2.73
CA ILE A 257 -3.19 -24.97 2.57
C ILE A 257 -3.39 -26.01 3.68
N LEU A 258 -3.59 -25.58 4.92
CA LEU A 258 -3.90 -26.49 6.03
C LEU A 258 -5.21 -27.26 5.79
N MET A 259 -6.22 -26.62 5.21
CA MET A 259 -7.46 -27.29 4.80
C MET A 259 -7.20 -28.32 3.69
N LEU A 260 -6.42 -27.99 2.66
CA LEU A 260 -6.08 -28.92 1.58
C LEU A 260 -5.26 -30.10 2.10
N VAL A 261 -4.29 -29.85 2.98
CA VAL A 261 -3.50 -30.90 3.67
C VAL A 261 -4.43 -31.81 4.48
N ALA A 262 -5.37 -31.24 5.26
CA ALA A 262 -6.34 -32.02 6.01
C ALA A 262 -7.27 -32.88 5.11
N LYS A 263 -7.68 -32.37 3.94
CA LYS A 263 -8.43 -33.14 2.94
C LYS A 263 -7.57 -34.25 2.31
N TYR A 264 -6.31 -33.96 2.01
CA TYR A 264 -5.36 -34.96 1.51
C TYR A 264 -5.16 -36.09 2.52
N HIS A 265 -5.06 -35.80 3.82
CA HIS A 265 -5.02 -36.82 4.88
C HIS A 265 -6.31 -37.65 4.94
N LYS A 266 -7.49 -37.02 4.82
CA LYS A 266 -8.77 -37.76 4.75
C LYS A 266 -8.87 -38.70 3.54
N SER A 267 -8.12 -38.43 2.46
CA SER A 267 -8.00 -39.31 1.30
C SER A 267 -6.97 -40.44 1.48
N ASN A 268 -6.40 -40.62 2.68
CA ASN A 268 -5.24 -41.47 2.96
C ASN A 268 -4.01 -41.11 2.10
N CYS A 269 -3.84 -39.83 1.77
CA CYS A 269 -2.70 -39.32 1.02
C CYS A 269 -2.54 -39.99 -0.37
N LYS A 270 -3.64 -40.35 -1.03
CA LYS A 270 -3.64 -40.97 -2.36
C LYS A 270 -4.22 -40.09 -3.46
N ASP A 271 -4.91 -39.02 -3.09
CA ASP A 271 -5.54 -38.12 -4.04
C ASP A 271 -4.52 -37.17 -4.67
N GLN A 272 -4.06 -37.52 -5.86
CA GLN A 272 -3.04 -36.79 -6.59
C GLN A 272 -3.52 -35.41 -7.05
N GLU A 273 -4.83 -35.19 -7.21
CA GLU A 273 -5.38 -33.88 -7.57
C GLU A 273 -5.21 -32.92 -6.39
N ILE A 274 -5.58 -33.33 -5.18
CA ILE A 274 -5.39 -32.52 -3.97
C ILE A 274 -3.89 -32.21 -3.74
N ARG A 275 -3.01 -33.19 -3.99
CA ARG A 275 -1.55 -32.99 -3.90
C ARG A 275 -1.06 -31.94 -4.90
N ASN A 276 -1.56 -31.98 -6.13
CA ASN A 276 -1.20 -31.00 -7.15
C ASN A 276 -1.74 -29.60 -6.79
N SER A 277 -2.93 -29.50 -6.20
CA SER A 277 -3.47 -28.23 -5.69
C SER A 277 -2.63 -27.64 -4.56
N ILE A 278 -2.10 -28.48 -3.66
CA ILE A 278 -1.18 -28.04 -2.59
C ILE A 278 0.12 -27.47 -3.20
N ASP A 279 0.78 -28.18 -4.12
CA ASP A 279 2.04 -27.72 -4.74
C ASP A 279 1.82 -26.46 -5.59
N LYS A 280 0.70 -26.36 -6.30
CA LYS A 280 0.31 -25.13 -7.02
C LYS A 280 0.10 -23.95 -6.06
N ALA A 281 -0.62 -24.14 -4.96
CA ALA A 281 -0.85 -23.09 -3.97
C ALA A 281 0.45 -22.59 -3.30
N ILE A 282 1.38 -23.50 -2.98
CA ILE A 282 2.70 -23.15 -2.44
C ILE A 282 3.52 -22.35 -3.46
N ARG A 283 3.47 -22.72 -4.75
CA ARG A 283 4.19 -22.01 -5.83
C ARG A 283 3.56 -20.66 -6.16
N ALA A 284 2.26 -20.48 -5.97
CA ALA A 284 1.58 -19.22 -6.27
C ALA A 284 2.03 -18.07 -5.34
N SER A 285 2.49 -18.38 -4.11
CA SER A 285 2.94 -17.39 -3.13
C SER A 285 4.46 -17.33 -3.01
N LEU A 286 5.04 -16.13 -3.12
CA LEU A 286 6.48 -15.90 -2.92
C LEU A 286 6.91 -16.20 -1.46
N SER A 287 6.10 -15.84 -0.48
CA SER A 287 6.39 -16.04 0.95
C SER A 287 6.30 -17.50 1.39
N LEU A 288 5.53 -18.33 0.67
CA LEU A 288 5.40 -19.76 0.94
C LEU A 288 6.41 -20.61 0.18
N ARG A 289 6.89 -20.14 -0.98
CA ARG A 289 8.01 -20.77 -1.70
C ARG A 289 9.26 -20.90 -0.82
N SER A 290 9.60 -19.88 -0.04
CA SER A 290 10.74 -19.90 0.89
C SER A 290 10.53 -20.86 2.08
N LYS A 291 9.29 -21.25 2.36
CA LYS A 291 8.91 -22.18 3.44
C LYS A 291 8.51 -23.57 2.92
N LYS A 292 8.68 -23.84 1.62
CA LYS A 292 8.28 -25.08 0.97
C LYS A 292 8.83 -26.32 1.69
N ASP A 293 10.13 -26.31 2.01
CA ASP A 293 10.78 -27.45 2.66
C ASP A 293 10.22 -27.73 4.06
N LEU A 294 9.81 -26.68 4.81
CA LEU A 294 9.17 -26.80 6.13
C LEU A 294 7.74 -27.35 6.03
N ILE A 295 7.01 -26.96 4.99
CA ILE A 295 5.66 -27.45 4.71
C ILE A 295 5.72 -28.92 4.27
N ASP A 296 6.66 -29.26 3.38
CA ASP A 296 6.92 -30.63 2.95
C ASP A 296 7.41 -31.50 4.13
N LEU A 297 8.25 -30.98 5.03
CA LEU A 297 8.65 -31.66 6.27
C LEU A 297 7.47 -31.90 7.21
N LYS A 298 6.54 -30.95 7.37
CA LYS A 298 5.33 -31.14 8.19
C LYS A 298 4.39 -32.19 7.59
N ILE A 299 4.28 -32.22 6.27
CA ILE A 299 3.53 -33.25 5.54
C ILE A 299 4.19 -34.62 5.75
N VAL A 300 5.54 -34.71 5.74
CA VAL A 300 6.29 -35.96 5.93
C VAL A 300 6.30 -36.43 7.39
N LEU A 301 6.45 -35.52 8.37
CA LEU A 301 6.52 -35.88 9.79
C LEU A 301 5.19 -36.39 10.35
N SER A 302 4.07 -36.01 9.75
CA SER A 302 2.74 -36.58 10.07
C SER A 302 2.52 -37.99 9.49
N PHE A 303 3.52 -38.61 8.84
CA PHE A 303 3.55 -40.04 8.51
C PHE A 303 4.19 -40.92 9.61
N MET A 304 4.77 -40.33 10.66
CA MET A 304 5.54 -41.08 11.67
C MET A 304 4.83 -41.33 13.00
N ASP A 305 3.57 -40.90 13.15
CA ASP A 305 2.69 -41.24 14.29
C ASP A 305 1.49 -42.09 13.85
#